data_AF-A0A0J5M2I5-F1
#
_entry.id   AF-A0A0J5M2I5-F1
#
_cell.length_a   1.000
_cell.length_b   1.000
_cell.length_c   1.000
_cell.angle_alpha   90.00
_cell.angle_beta   90.00
_cell.angle_gamma   90.00
#
_symmetry.space_group_name_H-M   'P 1'
#
loop_
_entity.id
_entity.type
_entity.pdbx_description
1 polymer ?
#
loop_
_entity_poly.entity_id
_entity_poly.type
_entity_poly.pdbx_seq_one_letter_code
_entity_poly.pdbx_strand_id
1 'polypeptide(L)'
;MAINKTRIALKRLNLPLLADVYVEDTQFALGTDDNCTSLKQFIDKQDTFIVLFDQPKFAYIDGSLYQDDSLVNGGRQFLGYLFGNAELATVTDEKGTFTAAHRTFDPDSTFGAVLSTIAREDDVIVCDDLGDEWADFVGFRTDPTSPRVTFYHAKHGELTLGAGAFHVSVSQAIKNLGNLTLPAPAMSKKFERWQRFYTNNKVRTAIHRTCRGTPAQSKAAVEFCRNAPHTSKRVAIVTSSLSKTAVEQIFKNIEAGHTANPYFVQLYWLLSSFFAACTEVGAFGCVICQE
;
A
#
# COMPACT_ATOMS: atom_id res chain seq x y z
N MET A 1 4.52 22.20 -0.31
CA MET A 1 3.64 23.29 0.22
C MET A 1 2.51 23.50 -0.78
N ALA A 2 1.26 23.69 -0.33
CA ALA A 2 0.14 23.98 -1.23
C ALA A 2 0.20 25.44 -1.68
N ILE A 3 0.12 25.70 -2.99
CA ILE A 3 0.41 27.02 -3.56
C ILE A 3 -0.86 27.85 -3.81
N ASN A 4 -1.98 27.20 -4.13
CA ASN A 4 -3.28 27.86 -4.24
C ASN A 4 -4.40 26.80 -4.42
N LYS A 5 -5.66 27.15 -4.11
CA LYS A 5 -6.84 26.39 -4.54
C LYS A 5 -7.25 26.80 -5.95
N THR A 6 -6.47 26.42 -6.95
CA THR A 6 -6.84 26.62 -8.35
C THR A 6 -7.38 25.30 -8.90
N ARG A 7 -8.70 25.16 -9.00
CA ARG A 7 -9.32 23.92 -9.47
C ARG A 7 -9.01 23.67 -10.95
N ILE A 8 -8.45 22.51 -11.26
CA ILE A 8 -8.36 22.01 -12.63
C ILE A 8 -9.66 21.27 -12.93
N ALA A 9 -10.30 21.55 -14.07
CA ALA A 9 -11.52 20.86 -14.46
C ALA A 9 -11.28 20.02 -15.73
N LEU A 10 -11.79 18.79 -15.73
CA LEU A 10 -11.70 17.84 -16.84
C LEU A 10 -12.65 18.17 -18.01
N LYS A 11 -13.28 19.35 -18.01
CA LYS A 11 -14.31 19.75 -19.00
C LYS A 11 -13.87 19.53 -20.45
N ARG A 12 -12.60 19.85 -20.76
CA ARG A 12 -12.03 19.79 -22.12
C ARG A 12 -11.32 18.48 -22.46
N LEU A 13 -11.18 17.56 -21.51
CA LEU A 13 -10.56 16.25 -21.77
C LEU A 13 -11.58 15.31 -22.41
N ASN A 14 -11.17 14.68 -23.51
CA ASN A 14 -11.93 13.63 -24.17
C ASN A 14 -11.63 12.29 -23.48
N LEU A 15 -12.66 11.70 -22.85
CA LEU A 15 -12.53 10.48 -22.05
C LEU A 15 -13.56 9.45 -22.55
N PRO A 16 -13.36 8.86 -23.75
CA PRO A 16 -14.36 8.00 -24.40
C PRO A 16 -14.67 6.75 -23.58
N LEU A 17 -13.70 6.25 -22.80
CA LEU A 17 -13.89 5.10 -21.89
C LEU A 17 -14.90 5.37 -20.76
N LEU A 18 -15.27 6.62 -20.51
CA LEU A 18 -16.21 7.02 -19.45
C LEU A 18 -17.56 7.49 -19.98
N ALA A 19 -17.76 7.52 -21.30
CA ALA A 19 -18.90 8.21 -21.93
C ALA A 19 -20.26 7.65 -21.49
N ASP A 20 -20.35 6.33 -21.32
CA ASP A 20 -21.57 5.61 -20.97
C ASP A 20 -21.48 4.93 -19.59
N VAL A 21 -20.64 5.48 -18.71
CA VAL A 21 -20.47 4.97 -17.34
C VAL A 21 -21.09 5.96 -16.36
N TYR A 22 -21.96 5.45 -15.50
CA TYR A 22 -22.71 6.23 -14.53
C TYR A 22 -22.42 5.77 -13.10
N VAL A 23 -22.56 6.70 -12.16
CA VAL A 23 -22.45 6.46 -10.72
C VAL A 23 -23.85 6.58 -10.15
N GLU A 24 -24.31 5.49 -9.53
CA GLU A 24 -25.62 5.36 -8.88
C GLU A 24 -25.47 5.20 -7.37
N ASP A 25 -26.45 5.67 -6.62
CA ASP A 25 -26.56 5.43 -5.19
C ASP A 25 -26.99 3.98 -4.90
N THR A 26 -26.27 3.32 -3.98
CA THR A 26 -26.50 1.91 -3.61
C THR A 26 -27.80 1.70 -2.83
N GLN A 27 -28.50 2.76 -2.42
CA GLN A 27 -29.85 2.67 -1.85
C GLN A 27 -30.92 2.27 -2.87
N PHE A 28 -30.67 2.49 -4.17
CA PHE A 28 -31.57 2.12 -5.25
C PHE A 28 -31.14 0.80 -5.92
N ALA A 29 -32.07 0.16 -6.64
CA ALA A 29 -31.70 -0.95 -7.50
C ALA A 29 -30.87 -0.44 -8.68
N LEU A 30 -29.93 -1.23 -9.16
CA LEU A 30 -29.09 -0.85 -10.30
C LEU A 30 -29.94 -0.47 -11.52
N GLY A 31 -29.68 0.70 -12.11
CA GLY A 31 -30.40 1.28 -13.23
C GLY A 31 -31.67 2.05 -12.84
N THR A 32 -31.92 2.28 -11.55
CA THR A 32 -33.14 2.94 -11.06
C THR A 32 -32.89 4.25 -10.32
N ASP A 33 -31.63 4.68 -10.20
CA ASP A 33 -31.29 6.00 -9.67
C ASP A 33 -31.52 7.10 -10.72
N ASP A 34 -32.68 7.77 -10.64
CA ASP A 34 -33.04 8.90 -11.49
C ASP A 34 -32.05 10.09 -11.37
N ASN A 35 -31.25 10.15 -10.30
CA ASN A 35 -30.25 11.19 -10.06
C ASN A 35 -28.81 10.73 -10.37
N CYS A 36 -28.64 9.61 -11.08
CA CYS A 36 -27.32 9.11 -11.45
C CYS A 36 -26.50 10.20 -12.16
N THR A 37 -25.21 10.25 -11.86
CA THR A 37 -24.26 11.20 -12.47
C THR A 37 -23.31 10.44 -13.39
N SER A 38 -22.86 11.04 -14.48
CA SER A 38 -21.81 10.39 -15.28
C SER A 38 -20.52 10.27 -14.46
N LEU A 39 -19.77 9.19 -14.69
CA LEU A 39 -18.50 8.94 -14.01
C LEU A 39 -17.50 10.09 -14.25
N LYS A 40 -17.52 10.69 -15.45
CA LYS A 40 -16.73 11.90 -15.74
C LYS A 40 -17.08 13.05 -14.79
N GLN A 41 -18.37 13.33 -14.61
CA GLN A 41 -18.83 14.40 -13.71
C GLN A 41 -18.51 14.09 -12.26
N PHE A 42 -18.62 12.83 -11.84
CA PHE A 42 -18.24 12.39 -10.50
C PHE A 42 -16.75 12.64 -10.25
N ILE A 43 -15.87 12.14 -11.13
CA ILE A 43 -14.41 12.32 -11.03
C ILE A 43 -14.04 13.81 -10.99
N ASP A 44 -14.66 14.63 -11.85
CA ASP A 44 -14.40 16.07 -11.89
C ASP A 44 -14.85 16.77 -10.59
N LYS A 45 -16.03 16.43 -10.05
CA LYS A 45 -16.58 17.04 -8.84
C LYS A 45 -15.83 16.64 -7.57
N GLN A 46 -15.34 15.41 -7.52
CA GLN A 46 -14.65 14.86 -6.35
C GLN A 46 -13.13 15.02 -6.42
N ASP A 47 -12.60 15.68 -7.46
CA ASP A 47 -11.16 15.86 -7.71
C ASP A 47 -10.36 14.55 -7.63
N THR A 48 -10.97 13.41 -8.05
CA THR A 48 -10.36 12.07 -7.95
C THR A 48 -9.41 11.77 -9.11
N PHE A 49 -8.49 12.69 -9.39
CA PHE A 49 -7.48 12.55 -10.44
C PHE A 49 -6.20 13.29 -10.05
N ILE A 50 -5.10 12.88 -10.68
CA ILE A 50 -3.79 13.51 -10.53
C ILE A 50 -3.41 14.17 -11.86
N VAL A 51 -2.99 15.43 -11.82
CA VAL A 51 -2.40 16.11 -12.99
C VAL A 51 -0.93 16.36 -12.71
N LEU A 52 -0.08 15.88 -13.62
CA LEU A 52 1.36 16.10 -13.59
C LEU A 52 1.73 17.11 -14.66
N PHE A 53 2.75 17.91 -14.37
CA PHE A 53 3.21 18.99 -15.24
C PHE A 53 4.59 18.66 -15.80
N ASP A 54 4.95 19.29 -16.92
CA ASP A 54 6.30 19.21 -17.50
C ASP A 54 7.38 19.71 -16.54
N GLN A 55 6.98 20.54 -15.57
CA GLN A 55 7.81 20.92 -14.42
C GLN A 55 7.54 19.93 -13.27
N PRO A 56 8.42 18.94 -13.04
CA PRO A 56 8.11 17.77 -12.21
C PRO A 56 7.99 18.07 -10.72
N LYS A 57 8.43 19.26 -10.29
CA LYS A 57 8.24 19.80 -8.94
C LYS A 57 6.79 20.15 -8.62
N PHE A 58 5.90 20.22 -9.62
CA PHE A 58 4.48 20.50 -9.42
C PHE A 58 3.63 19.27 -9.69
N ALA A 59 2.60 19.08 -8.87
CA ALA A 59 1.50 18.15 -9.13
C ALA A 59 0.18 18.69 -8.58
N TYR A 60 -0.92 18.40 -9.26
CA TYR A 60 -2.26 18.65 -8.76
C TYR A 60 -2.85 17.33 -8.27
N ILE A 61 -3.17 17.26 -6.98
CA ILE A 61 -3.67 16.07 -6.30
C ILE A 61 -4.79 16.53 -5.37
N ASP A 62 -5.94 15.84 -5.39
CA ASP A 62 -7.06 16.10 -4.47
C ASP A 62 -7.44 17.59 -4.36
N GLY A 63 -7.70 18.20 -5.51
CA GLY A 63 -8.16 19.59 -5.57
C GLY A 63 -7.07 20.65 -5.36
N SER A 64 -5.82 20.24 -5.11
CA SER A 64 -4.76 21.15 -4.65
C SER A 64 -3.49 21.06 -5.50
N LEU A 65 -2.90 22.21 -5.81
CA LEU A 65 -1.59 22.30 -6.46
C LEU A 65 -0.47 22.25 -5.40
N TYR A 66 0.35 21.22 -5.48
CA TYR A 66 1.52 21.01 -4.64
C TYR A 66 2.78 21.38 -5.40
N GLN A 67 3.71 22.01 -4.68
CA GLN A 67 5.11 22.06 -5.07
C GLN A 67 5.96 21.29 -4.07
N ASP A 68 6.86 20.48 -4.60
CA ASP A 68 7.87 19.75 -3.87
C ASP A 68 9.24 19.95 -4.51
N ASP A 69 10.11 20.66 -3.79
CA ASP A 69 11.48 20.90 -4.21
C ASP A 69 12.41 19.71 -3.87
N SER A 70 11.95 18.71 -3.11
CA SER A 70 12.78 17.54 -2.78
C SER A 70 13.12 16.70 -4.01
N LEU A 71 12.27 16.71 -5.04
CA LEU A 71 12.57 16.07 -6.32
C LEU A 71 13.78 16.69 -7.01
N VAL A 72 14.01 18.00 -6.84
CA VAL A 72 15.18 18.72 -7.40
C VAL A 72 16.36 18.77 -6.44
N ASN A 73 16.15 18.56 -5.14
CA ASN A 73 17.17 18.55 -4.09
C ASN A 73 17.66 17.12 -3.75
N GLY A 74 17.73 16.22 -4.74
CA GLY A 74 18.32 14.89 -4.60
C GLY A 74 17.48 13.85 -3.85
N GLY A 75 16.19 14.11 -3.59
CA GLY A 75 15.21 13.09 -3.13
C GLY A 75 15.46 12.48 -1.76
N ARG A 76 16.34 13.05 -0.93
CA ARG A 76 16.78 12.44 0.34
C ARG A 76 15.63 12.08 1.28
N GLN A 77 14.61 12.93 1.38
CA GLN A 77 13.44 12.66 2.21
C GLN A 77 12.61 11.50 1.66
N PHE A 78 12.40 11.48 0.34
CA PHE A 78 11.69 10.40 -0.34
C PHE A 78 12.39 9.04 -0.15
N LEU A 79 13.71 9.01 -0.32
CA LEU A 79 14.53 7.82 -0.09
C LEU A 79 14.46 7.31 1.36
N GLY A 80 14.14 8.17 2.33
CA GLY A 80 13.90 7.79 3.72
C GLY A 80 12.67 6.90 3.95
N TYR A 81 11.75 6.84 2.98
CA TYR A 81 10.60 5.94 3.00
C TYR A 81 10.86 4.61 2.27
N LEU A 82 12.01 4.47 1.58
CA LEU A 82 12.42 3.25 0.89
C LEU A 82 13.42 2.46 1.75
N PHE A 83 13.03 1.25 2.10
CA PHE A 83 13.86 0.30 2.83
C PHE A 83 14.24 -0.85 1.89
N GLY A 84 15.52 -0.94 1.54
CA GLY A 84 15.98 -2.02 0.69
C GLY A 84 16.05 -3.34 1.46
N ASN A 85 15.84 -4.43 0.74
CA ASN A 85 15.98 -5.79 1.22
C ASN A 85 16.48 -6.68 0.09
N ALA A 86 17.66 -7.27 0.27
CA ALA A 86 18.33 -8.08 -0.74
C ALA A 86 17.55 -9.35 -1.14
N GLU A 87 16.73 -9.93 -0.25
CA GLU A 87 15.95 -11.13 -0.56
C GLU A 87 14.90 -10.86 -1.64
N LEU A 88 14.42 -9.63 -1.78
CA LEU A 88 13.41 -9.30 -2.79
C LEU A 88 13.97 -9.38 -4.23
N ALA A 89 15.29 -9.44 -4.40
CA ALA A 89 15.93 -9.62 -5.71
C ALA A 89 15.89 -11.06 -6.22
N THR A 90 15.73 -12.05 -5.33
CA THR A 90 15.67 -13.47 -5.68
C THR A 90 14.24 -14.01 -5.75
N VAL A 91 13.26 -13.19 -5.38
CA VAL A 91 11.84 -13.56 -5.41
C VAL A 91 11.36 -13.75 -6.84
N THR A 92 10.72 -14.89 -7.10
CA THR A 92 10.23 -15.31 -8.42
C THR A 92 8.72 -15.16 -8.57
N ASP A 93 8.00 -15.02 -7.45
CA ASP A 93 6.54 -14.86 -7.46
C ASP A 93 6.01 -14.13 -6.20
N GLU A 94 4.68 -13.97 -6.13
CA GLU A 94 4.03 -13.32 -4.99
C GLU A 94 3.84 -14.24 -3.77
N LYS A 95 3.32 -15.46 -3.95
CA LYS A 95 2.80 -16.33 -2.86
C LYS A 95 3.28 -17.78 -2.88
N GLY A 96 4.02 -18.17 -3.89
CA GLY A 96 4.48 -19.52 -4.14
C GLY A 96 3.41 -20.41 -4.78
N THR A 97 3.68 -21.69 -4.69
CA THR A 97 2.77 -22.76 -5.04
C THR A 97 1.95 -23.19 -3.81
N PHE A 98 0.81 -23.86 -4.04
CA PHE A 98 -0.04 -24.35 -2.96
C PHE A 98 -0.24 -25.85 -3.07
N THR A 99 0.19 -26.57 -2.03
CA THR A 99 -0.12 -27.99 -1.82
C THR A 99 -0.69 -28.21 -0.42
N ALA A 100 -1.40 -29.31 -0.21
CA ALA A 100 -1.91 -29.67 1.12
C ALA A 100 -0.78 -29.88 2.15
N ALA A 101 0.44 -30.17 1.70
CA ALA A 101 1.60 -30.39 2.55
C ALA A 101 2.34 -29.09 2.93
N HIS A 102 2.08 -27.96 2.26
CA HIS A 102 2.74 -26.69 2.57
C HIS A 102 2.39 -26.22 3.97
N ARG A 103 3.43 -25.90 4.75
CA ARG A 103 3.34 -25.43 6.14
C ARG A 103 3.78 -23.97 6.31
N THR A 104 4.50 -23.45 5.33
CA THR A 104 4.89 -22.05 5.19
C THR A 104 4.74 -21.64 3.72
N PHE A 105 4.74 -20.34 3.45
CA PHE A 105 4.88 -19.82 2.09
C PHE A 105 6.28 -20.09 1.55
N ASP A 106 6.39 -20.23 0.22
CA ASP A 106 7.65 -20.57 -0.45
C ASP A 106 8.69 -19.46 -0.22
N PRO A 107 9.96 -19.80 0.06
CA PRO A 107 10.97 -18.83 0.47
C PRO A 107 11.33 -17.82 -0.64
N ASP A 108 11.16 -18.20 -1.90
CA ASP A 108 11.35 -17.37 -3.10
C ASP A 108 10.07 -16.63 -3.52
N SER A 109 9.06 -16.58 -2.66
CA SER A 109 7.89 -15.72 -2.83
C SER A 109 8.00 -14.43 -2.01
N THR A 110 7.31 -13.38 -2.43
CA THR A 110 7.25 -12.12 -1.64
C THR A 110 6.67 -12.38 -0.24
N PHE A 111 5.68 -13.28 -0.13
CA PHE A 111 5.12 -13.72 1.16
C PHE A 111 6.18 -14.43 2.03
N GLY A 112 7.03 -15.26 1.42
CA GLY A 112 8.17 -15.89 2.08
C GLY A 112 9.16 -14.86 2.63
N ALA A 113 9.53 -13.87 1.82
CA ALA A 113 10.41 -12.77 2.22
C ALA A 113 9.84 -11.95 3.40
N VAL A 114 8.52 -11.71 3.41
CA VAL A 114 7.84 -11.05 4.55
C VAL A 114 8.11 -11.81 5.85
N LEU A 115 7.90 -13.12 5.84
CA LEU A 115 8.03 -13.96 7.04
C LEU A 115 9.49 -14.20 7.47
N SER A 116 10.44 -14.21 6.54
CA SER A 116 11.84 -14.58 6.79
C SER A 116 12.73 -13.40 7.21
N THR A 117 12.71 -12.30 6.46
CA THR A 117 13.67 -11.19 6.65
C THR A 117 13.03 -9.85 6.95
N ILE A 118 11.84 -9.58 6.42
CA ILE A 118 11.23 -8.25 6.48
C ILE A 118 10.49 -8.00 7.80
N ALA A 119 9.69 -8.95 8.28
CA ALA A 119 8.93 -8.81 9.52
C ALA A 119 9.64 -9.45 10.73
N ARG A 120 10.98 -9.55 10.72
CA ARG A 120 11.75 -10.24 11.79
C ARG A 120 11.54 -9.67 13.19
N GLU A 121 11.27 -8.38 13.30
CA GLU A 121 11.05 -7.70 14.58
C GLU A 121 9.66 -7.89 15.18
N ASP A 122 8.73 -8.49 14.44
CA ASP A 122 7.36 -8.65 14.91
C ASP A 122 7.22 -9.99 15.65
N ASP A 123 6.79 -9.97 16.91
CA ASP A 123 6.65 -11.14 17.76
C ASP A 123 5.55 -12.09 17.25
N VAL A 124 4.48 -11.50 16.70
CA VAL A 124 3.32 -12.21 16.16
C VAL A 124 3.06 -11.72 14.75
N ILE A 125 2.82 -12.65 13.83
CA ILE A 125 2.45 -12.33 12.44
C ILE A 125 1.24 -13.17 12.06
N VAL A 126 0.23 -12.52 11.50
CA VAL A 126 -0.96 -13.18 10.95
C VAL A 126 -1.10 -12.87 9.46
N CYS A 127 -1.43 -13.88 8.67
CA CYS A 127 -1.83 -13.75 7.27
C CYS A 127 -3.34 -13.47 7.19
N ASP A 128 -3.67 -12.22 6.85
CA ASP A 128 -5.05 -11.74 6.71
C ASP A 128 -5.55 -11.78 5.26
N ASP A 129 -4.67 -12.11 4.32
CA ASP A 129 -4.91 -12.24 2.86
C ASP A 129 -6.16 -13.08 2.49
N LEU A 130 -6.84 -12.66 1.41
CA LEU A 130 -8.09 -13.02 0.72
C LEU A 130 -9.38 -12.36 1.26
N GLY A 131 -10.36 -12.00 0.42
CA GLY A 131 -11.71 -11.58 0.89
C GLY A 131 -11.73 -10.24 1.67
N ASP A 132 -12.33 -10.23 2.87
CA ASP A 132 -12.28 -9.09 3.82
C ASP A 132 -10.91 -9.06 4.51
N GLU A 133 -9.88 -8.69 3.76
CA GLU A 133 -8.52 -8.51 4.26
C GLU A 133 -8.25 -7.03 4.57
N TRP A 134 -7.52 -6.80 5.65
CA TRP A 134 -6.94 -5.51 5.97
C TRP A 134 -5.60 -5.31 5.28
N ALA A 135 -4.81 -6.37 5.20
CA ALA A 135 -3.52 -6.43 4.54
C ALA A 135 -3.21 -7.91 4.20
N ASP A 136 -2.13 -8.17 3.48
CA ASP A 136 -1.69 -9.55 3.26
C ASP A 136 -1.22 -10.18 4.58
N PHE A 137 -0.42 -9.42 5.34
CA PHE A 137 -0.03 -9.74 6.70
C PHE A 137 -0.25 -8.58 7.66
N VAL A 138 -0.56 -8.92 8.91
CA VAL A 138 -0.52 -8.01 10.05
C VAL A 138 0.54 -8.50 11.03
N GLY A 139 1.56 -7.68 11.25
CA GLY A 139 2.63 -7.92 12.21
C GLY A 139 2.44 -7.11 13.48
N PHE A 140 2.74 -7.72 14.62
CA PHE A 140 2.68 -7.09 15.94
C PHE A 140 4.03 -7.22 16.62
N ARG A 141 4.59 -6.08 16.99
CA ARG A 141 5.67 -5.99 17.96
C ARG A 141 5.07 -5.58 19.31
N THR A 142 5.25 -6.45 20.29
CA THR A 142 4.65 -6.39 21.64
C THR A 142 5.65 -5.97 22.72
N ASP A 143 6.71 -5.28 22.30
CA ASP A 143 7.67 -4.61 23.18
C ASP A 143 7.00 -3.39 23.86
N PRO A 144 6.90 -3.34 25.21
CA PRO A 144 6.30 -2.21 25.92
C PRO A 144 6.96 -0.86 25.66
N THR A 145 8.24 -0.83 25.29
CA THR A 145 8.98 0.41 25.04
C THR A 145 8.70 0.99 23.65
N SER A 146 8.35 0.14 22.69
CA SER A 146 8.02 0.55 21.32
C SER A 146 7.11 -0.50 20.68
N PRO A 147 5.82 -0.51 21.07
CA PRO A 147 4.82 -1.35 20.44
C PRO A 147 4.59 -0.91 19.00
N ARG A 148 4.32 -1.86 18.11
CA ARG A 148 4.04 -1.54 16.70
C ARG A 148 3.05 -2.51 16.09
N VAL A 149 2.16 -1.96 15.27
CA VAL A 149 1.34 -2.71 14.32
C VAL A 149 1.83 -2.38 12.93
N THR A 150 2.11 -3.41 12.12
CA THR A 150 2.46 -3.23 10.71
C THR A 150 1.45 -3.94 9.82
N PHE A 151 0.89 -3.23 8.85
CA PHE A 151 0.17 -3.82 7.72
C PHE A 151 1.14 -3.99 6.56
N TYR A 152 1.28 -5.22 6.07
CA TYR A 152 2.15 -5.56 4.94
C TYR A 152 1.32 -5.87 3.70
N HIS A 153 1.61 -5.20 2.59
CA HIS A 153 1.00 -5.41 1.28
C HIS A 153 2.07 -5.92 0.32
N ALA A 154 2.10 -7.23 0.09
CA ALA A 154 3.15 -7.94 -0.62
C ALA A 154 2.80 -8.14 -2.09
N LYS A 155 3.63 -7.63 -3.00
CA LYS A 155 3.46 -7.78 -4.46
C LYS A 155 4.75 -8.11 -5.20
N HIS A 156 4.63 -9.06 -6.12
CA HIS A 156 5.67 -9.38 -7.09
C HIS A 156 5.35 -8.80 -8.46
N GLY A 157 6.40 -8.53 -9.22
CA GLY A 157 6.34 -8.12 -10.63
C GLY A 157 7.69 -7.62 -11.12
N GLU A 158 7.77 -7.35 -12.41
CA GLU A 158 8.97 -6.85 -13.08
C GLU A 158 9.50 -5.54 -12.47
N LEU A 159 10.83 -5.39 -12.49
CA LEU A 159 11.48 -4.14 -12.09
C LEU A 159 11.03 -2.98 -12.98
N THR A 160 10.54 -1.92 -12.36
CA THR A 160 10.06 -0.74 -13.07
C THR A 160 10.16 0.52 -12.23
N LEU A 161 10.32 1.64 -12.90
CA LEU A 161 10.24 2.99 -12.32
C LEU A 161 8.91 3.68 -12.68
N GLY A 162 7.96 2.96 -13.28
CA GLY A 162 6.66 3.49 -13.66
C GLY A 162 5.58 3.23 -12.61
N ALA A 163 4.68 4.19 -12.42
CA ALA A 163 3.59 4.12 -11.43
C ALA A 163 2.58 2.98 -11.66
N GLY A 164 2.40 2.54 -12.91
CA GLY A 164 1.39 1.56 -13.33
C GLY A 164 1.34 0.31 -12.44
N ALA A 165 2.51 -0.28 -12.18
CA ALA A 165 2.63 -1.51 -11.38
C ALA A 165 2.28 -1.31 -9.89
N PHE A 166 2.31 -0.08 -9.38
CA PHE A 166 2.15 0.22 -7.95
C PHE A 166 0.75 0.70 -7.57
N HIS A 167 -0.10 1.07 -8.54
CA HIS A 167 -1.44 1.57 -8.25
C HIS A 167 -2.27 0.58 -7.43
N VAL A 168 -2.18 -0.72 -7.73
CA VAL A 168 -2.90 -1.75 -6.97
C VAL A 168 -2.41 -1.81 -5.53
N SER A 169 -1.10 -1.90 -5.32
CA SER A 169 -0.49 -1.95 -3.98
C SER A 169 -0.82 -0.71 -3.15
N VAL A 170 -0.69 0.48 -3.74
CA VAL A 170 -1.02 1.75 -3.09
C VAL A 170 -2.51 1.82 -2.73
N SER A 171 -3.40 1.44 -3.65
CA SER A 171 -4.84 1.44 -3.40
C SER A 171 -5.22 0.47 -2.28
N GLN A 172 -4.63 -0.73 -2.27
CA GLN A 172 -4.86 -1.71 -1.22
C GLN A 172 -4.34 -1.24 0.14
N ALA A 173 -3.18 -0.58 0.17
CA ALA A 173 -2.58 -0.03 1.38
C ALA A 173 -3.40 1.12 1.97
N ILE A 174 -3.93 2.01 1.13
CA ILE A 174 -4.76 3.15 1.56
C ILE A 174 -6.14 2.68 2.05
N LYS A 175 -6.74 1.68 1.38
CA LYS A 175 -8.11 1.18 1.67
C LYS A 175 -8.37 0.89 3.15
N ASN A 176 -7.36 0.38 3.86
CA ASN A 176 -7.52 -0.16 5.22
C ASN A 176 -6.82 0.67 6.31
N LEU A 177 -6.40 1.92 6.02
CA LEU A 177 -5.77 2.80 6.98
C LEU A 177 -6.61 3.01 8.25
N GLY A 178 -7.94 3.10 8.12
CA GLY A 178 -8.86 3.23 9.25
C GLY A 178 -8.84 2.04 10.23
N ASN A 179 -8.35 0.88 9.80
CA ASN A 179 -8.30 -0.35 10.61
C ASN A 179 -7.01 -0.48 11.44
N LEU A 180 -6.04 0.44 11.30
CA LEU A 180 -4.78 0.42 12.05
C LEU A 180 -4.95 0.61 13.57
N THR A 181 -6.13 1.05 14.02
CA THR A 181 -6.50 1.13 15.45
C THR A 181 -7.02 -0.19 16.01
N LEU A 182 -7.13 -1.24 15.18
CA LEU A 182 -7.63 -2.57 15.55
C LEU A 182 -9.03 -2.51 16.19
N PRO A 183 -10.05 -1.99 15.47
CA PRO A 183 -11.36 -1.73 16.04
C PRO A 183 -12.00 -3.00 16.60
N ALA A 184 -12.32 -2.98 17.90
CA ALA A 184 -12.84 -4.14 18.63
C ALA A 184 -14.03 -4.85 17.93
N PRO A 185 -15.02 -4.15 17.34
CA PRO A 185 -16.14 -4.79 16.65
C PRO A 185 -15.72 -5.69 15.47
N ALA A 186 -14.59 -5.41 14.82
CA ALA A 186 -14.12 -6.18 13.68
C ALA A 186 -13.27 -7.40 14.09
N MET A 187 -12.72 -7.40 15.31
CA MET A 187 -11.69 -8.37 15.71
C MET A 187 -12.20 -9.80 15.86
N SER A 188 -13.45 -10.03 16.29
CA SER A 188 -13.99 -11.38 16.48
C SER A 188 -13.92 -12.21 15.18
N LYS A 189 -14.37 -11.63 14.07
CA LYS A 189 -14.31 -12.28 12.74
C LYS A 189 -12.86 -12.52 12.29
N LYS A 190 -11.95 -11.58 12.57
CA LYS A 190 -10.53 -11.72 12.27
C LYS A 190 -9.90 -12.88 13.05
N PHE A 191 -10.16 -13.01 14.34
CA PHE A 191 -9.62 -14.09 15.16
C PHE A 191 -10.12 -15.48 14.73
N GLU A 192 -11.39 -15.60 14.34
CA GLU A 192 -11.93 -16.85 13.78
C GLU A 192 -11.24 -17.24 12.48
N ARG A 193 -10.91 -16.26 11.65
CA ARG A 193 -10.20 -16.45 10.40
C ARG A 193 -8.73 -16.83 10.64
N TRP A 194 -8.02 -16.11 11.49
CA TRP A 194 -6.58 -16.30 11.74
C TRP A 194 -6.24 -17.64 12.41
N GLN A 195 -7.22 -18.33 13.00
CA GLN A 195 -7.09 -19.68 13.52
C GLN A 195 -7.12 -20.78 12.44
N ARG A 196 -7.53 -20.45 11.23
CA ARG A 196 -7.67 -21.43 10.14
C ARG A 196 -6.36 -21.60 9.39
N PHE A 197 -6.28 -22.71 8.67
CA PHE A 197 -5.27 -22.88 7.65
C PHE A 197 -5.57 -21.97 6.45
N TYR A 198 -4.50 -21.51 5.80
CA TYR A 198 -4.60 -20.75 4.57
C TYR A 198 -5.20 -21.63 3.47
N THR A 199 -6.08 -21.05 2.66
CA THR A 199 -6.75 -21.75 1.56
C THR A 199 -6.84 -20.77 0.42
N ASN A 200 -6.26 -21.14 -0.72
CA ASN A 200 -6.23 -20.32 -1.91
C ASN A 200 -6.33 -21.23 -3.14
N ASN A 201 -6.91 -20.74 -4.25
CA ASN A 201 -7.08 -21.50 -5.49
C ASN A 201 -7.72 -22.88 -5.28
N LYS A 202 -8.68 -22.98 -4.35
CA LYS A 202 -9.36 -24.24 -3.96
C LYS A 202 -8.45 -25.29 -3.31
N VAL A 203 -7.21 -24.95 -2.97
CA VAL A 203 -6.29 -25.81 -2.23
C VAL A 203 -6.25 -25.36 -0.77
N ARG A 204 -6.64 -26.26 0.14
CA ARG A 204 -6.43 -26.09 1.59
C ARG A 204 -5.02 -26.56 1.93
N THR A 205 -4.17 -25.64 2.36
CA THR A 205 -2.79 -25.95 2.77
C THR A 205 -2.74 -26.34 4.25
N ALA A 206 -1.56 -26.66 4.75
CA ALA A 206 -1.26 -26.77 6.18
C ALA A 206 -0.56 -25.51 6.73
N ILE A 207 -0.56 -24.40 5.99
CA ILE A 207 -0.01 -23.11 6.42
C ILE A 207 -0.96 -22.49 7.44
N HIS A 208 -0.50 -22.29 8.67
CA HIS A 208 -1.28 -21.56 9.67
C HIS A 208 -1.38 -20.09 9.28
N ARG A 209 -2.59 -19.51 9.37
CA ARG A 209 -2.74 -18.05 9.21
C ARG A 209 -2.11 -17.27 10.35
N THR A 210 -1.96 -17.84 11.54
CA THR A 210 -1.01 -17.31 12.53
C THR A 210 0.38 -17.86 12.18
N CYS A 211 1.12 -17.11 11.37
CA CYS A 211 2.40 -17.54 10.79
C CYS A 211 3.57 -17.47 11.79
N ARG A 212 3.45 -16.60 12.80
CA ARG A 212 4.37 -16.52 13.94
C ARG A 212 3.59 -16.29 15.22
N GLY A 213 3.96 -17.02 16.28
CA GLY A 213 3.20 -17.08 17.53
C GLY A 213 2.04 -18.09 17.46
N THR A 214 1.08 -17.94 18.36
CA THR A 214 -0.10 -18.79 18.50
C THR A 214 -1.38 -17.96 18.43
N PRO A 215 -2.56 -18.56 18.13
CA PRO A 215 -3.80 -17.81 18.08
C PRO A 215 -4.14 -17.06 19.38
N ALA A 216 -3.74 -17.61 20.54
CA ALA A 216 -3.88 -16.92 21.83
C ALA A 216 -2.97 -15.68 21.91
N GLN A 217 -1.72 -15.81 21.46
CA GLN A 217 -0.79 -14.67 21.36
C GLN A 217 -1.26 -13.62 20.36
N SER A 218 -1.92 -13.99 19.25
CA SER A 218 -2.51 -13.00 18.32
C SER A 218 -3.60 -12.17 18.97
N LYS A 219 -4.45 -12.77 19.81
CA LYS A 219 -5.45 -12.03 20.59
C LYS A 219 -4.78 -11.07 21.58
N ALA A 220 -3.83 -11.58 22.35
CA ALA A 220 -3.08 -10.78 23.32
C ALA A 220 -2.32 -9.62 22.67
N ALA A 221 -1.68 -9.84 21.51
CA ALA A 221 -0.94 -8.83 20.77
C ALA A 221 -1.86 -7.71 20.26
N VAL A 222 -3.05 -8.06 19.76
CA VAL A 222 -4.06 -7.06 19.37
C VAL A 222 -4.49 -6.22 20.57
N GLU A 223 -4.80 -6.84 21.71
CA GLU A 223 -5.21 -6.13 22.91
C GLU A 223 -4.11 -5.21 23.43
N PHE A 224 -2.87 -5.72 23.47
CA PHE A 224 -1.70 -4.96 23.87
C PHE A 224 -1.49 -3.72 23.00
N CYS A 225 -1.39 -3.90 21.68
CA CYS A 225 -1.15 -2.80 20.75
C CYS A 225 -2.32 -1.80 20.71
N ARG A 226 -3.58 -2.26 20.83
CA ARG A 226 -4.76 -1.38 20.86
C ARG A 226 -4.80 -0.50 22.11
N ASN A 227 -4.38 -1.05 23.26
CA ASN A 227 -4.47 -0.36 24.55
C ASN A 227 -3.23 0.49 24.86
N ALA A 228 -2.12 0.29 24.15
CA ALA A 228 -0.92 1.11 24.28
C ALA A 228 -1.05 2.39 23.43
N PRO A 229 -1.14 3.59 24.04
CA PRO A 229 -1.37 4.85 23.32
C PRO A 229 -0.18 5.26 22.43
N HIS A 230 1.01 4.74 22.70
CA HIS A 230 2.25 4.98 21.94
C HIS A 230 2.56 3.89 20.91
N THR A 231 1.60 3.01 20.61
CA THR A 231 1.74 2.03 19.52
C THR A 231 1.98 2.75 18.20
N SER A 232 3.15 2.51 17.64
CA SER A 232 3.49 2.98 16.30
C SER A 232 2.70 2.19 15.26
N LYS A 233 2.15 2.88 14.27
CA LYS A 233 1.44 2.24 13.15
C LYS A 233 2.29 2.34 11.92
N ARG A 234 2.45 1.23 11.19
CA ARG A 234 3.22 1.17 9.96
C ARG A 234 2.40 0.50 8.86
N VAL A 235 2.52 1.02 7.64
CA VAL A 235 1.95 0.41 6.45
C VAL A 235 3.08 0.24 5.45
N ALA A 236 3.42 -1.00 5.14
CA ALA A 236 4.54 -1.35 4.30
C ALA A 236 4.02 -1.96 2.99
N ILE A 237 4.30 -1.31 1.87
CA ILE A 237 4.24 -1.96 0.57
C ILE A 237 5.54 -2.76 0.42
N VAL A 238 5.44 -4.08 0.30
CA VAL A 238 6.58 -4.97 0.12
C VAL A 238 6.59 -5.42 -1.33
N THR A 239 7.65 -5.12 -2.08
CA THR A 239 7.65 -5.41 -3.51
C THR A 239 8.99 -5.71 -4.14
N SER A 240 9.03 -6.71 -5.01
CA SER A 240 10.18 -6.98 -5.87
C SER A 240 10.24 -6.07 -7.10
N SER A 241 9.22 -5.26 -7.36
CA SER A 241 9.11 -4.49 -8.62
C SER A 241 9.84 -3.15 -8.60
N LEU A 242 10.47 -2.79 -7.49
CA LEU A 242 11.24 -1.55 -7.33
C LEU A 242 12.64 -1.87 -6.80
N SER A 243 13.65 -1.14 -7.26
CA SER A 243 14.99 -1.12 -6.66
C SER A 243 15.25 0.25 -6.06
N LYS A 244 15.71 0.27 -4.81
CA LYS A 244 16.08 1.50 -4.11
C LYS A 244 17.25 2.19 -4.80
N THR A 245 18.28 1.43 -5.17
CA THR A 245 19.45 1.93 -5.93
C THR A 245 19.03 2.56 -7.25
N ALA A 246 18.06 1.97 -7.97
CA ALA A 246 17.55 2.56 -9.21
C ALA A 246 16.88 3.92 -8.95
N VAL A 247 16.08 4.05 -7.89
CA VAL A 247 15.46 5.33 -7.48
C VAL A 247 16.51 6.35 -7.07
N GLU A 248 17.51 5.95 -6.27
CA GLU A 248 18.64 6.81 -5.88
C GLU A 248 19.39 7.34 -7.10
N GLN A 249 19.62 6.50 -8.10
CA GLN A 249 20.31 6.91 -9.32
C GLN A 249 19.49 7.93 -10.13
N ILE A 250 18.17 7.80 -10.17
CA ILE A 250 17.32 8.82 -10.80
C ILE A 250 17.44 10.16 -10.08
N PHE A 251 17.40 10.19 -8.75
CA PHE A 251 17.58 11.45 -8.01
C PHE A 251 18.97 12.07 -8.23
N LYS A 252 20.03 11.26 -8.25
CA LYS A 252 21.39 11.75 -8.59
C LYS A 252 21.44 12.36 -10.00
N ASN A 253 20.76 11.73 -10.97
CA ASN A 253 20.69 12.27 -12.33
C ASN A 253 19.93 13.61 -12.39
N ILE A 254 18.85 13.75 -11.63
CA ILE A 254 18.07 14.99 -11.53
C ILE A 254 18.90 16.10 -10.89
N GLU A 255 19.61 15.79 -9.79
CA GLU A 255 20.52 16.72 -9.11
C GLU A 255 21.66 17.19 -10.03
N ALA A 256 22.14 16.32 -10.93
CA ALA A 256 23.12 16.66 -11.97
C ALA A 256 22.53 17.51 -13.12
N GLY A 257 21.24 17.86 -13.08
CA GLY A 257 20.58 18.70 -14.08
C GLY A 257 19.90 17.94 -15.23
N HIS A 258 19.85 16.61 -15.19
CA HIS A 258 19.11 15.83 -16.19
C HIS A 258 17.60 15.87 -15.94
N THR A 259 16.81 15.81 -17.01
CA THR A 259 15.35 15.79 -16.91
C THR A 259 14.85 14.46 -16.33
N ALA A 260 13.96 14.55 -15.34
CA ALA A 260 13.30 13.38 -14.77
C ALA A 260 12.42 12.68 -15.83
N ASN A 261 12.50 11.34 -15.89
CA ASN A 261 11.61 10.55 -16.74
C ASN A 261 10.14 10.74 -16.29
N PRO A 262 9.19 11.07 -17.18
CA PRO A 262 7.77 11.23 -16.81
C PRO A 262 7.17 10.03 -16.06
N TYR A 263 7.56 8.80 -16.39
CA TYR A 263 7.11 7.60 -15.69
C TYR A 263 7.57 7.58 -14.22
N PHE A 264 8.79 8.04 -13.96
CA PHE A 264 9.30 8.18 -12.60
C PHE A 264 8.60 9.30 -11.85
N VAL A 265 8.31 10.42 -12.49
CA VAL A 265 7.55 11.52 -11.88
C VAL A 265 6.16 11.03 -11.45
N GLN A 266 5.51 10.20 -12.25
CA GLN A 266 4.26 9.54 -11.86
C GLN A 266 4.43 8.67 -10.62
N LEU A 267 5.48 7.83 -10.59
CA LEU A 267 5.76 6.95 -9.46
C LEU A 267 6.03 7.75 -8.17
N TYR A 268 6.84 8.80 -8.28
CA TYR A 268 7.17 9.71 -7.20
C TYR A 268 5.92 10.30 -6.55
N TRP A 269 5.03 10.88 -7.35
CA TRP A 269 3.81 11.50 -6.83
C TRP A 269 2.81 10.47 -6.30
N LEU A 270 2.71 9.30 -6.94
CA LEU A 270 1.89 8.21 -6.44
C LEU A 270 2.35 7.76 -5.03
N LEU A 271 3.63 7.47 -4.85
CA LEU A 271 4.17 7.05 -3.55
C LEU A 271 4.13 8.18 -2.51
N SER A 272 4.38 9.42 -2.92
CA SER A 272 4.25 10.59 -2.04
C SER A 272 2.83 10.74 -1.51
N SER A 273 1.81 10.53 -2.37
CA SER A 273 0.41 10.54 -1.93
C SER A 273 0.10 9.43 -0.93
N PHE A 274 0.67 8.23 -1.12
CA PHE A 274 0.56 7.13 -0.16
C PHE A 274 1.20 7.46 1.19
N PHE A 275 2.41 8.03 1.21
CA PHE A 275 3.08 8.42 2.45
C PHE A 275 2.32 9.52 3.19
N ALA A 276 1.75 10.48 2.45
CA ALA A 276 0.90 11.54 2.99
C ALA A 276 -0.38 10.95 3.63
N ALA A 277 -1.10 10.09 2.91
CA ALA A 277 -2.30 9.44 3.43
C ALA A 277 -2.04 8.63 4.71
N CYS A 278 -0.90 7.93 4.79
CA CYS A 278 -0.49 7.26 6.03
C CYS A 278 -0.24 8.27 7.16
N THR A 279 0.47 9.36 6.87
CA THR A 279 0.79 10.40 7.85
C THR A 279 -0.46 11.04 8.43
N GLU A 280 -1.48 11.29 7.61
CA GLU A 280 -2.78 11.86 8.02
C GLU A 280 -3.50 11.03 9.08
N VAL A 281 -3.36 9.70 9.05
CA VAL A 281 -3.94 8.79 10.06
C VAL A 281 -2.97 8.47 11.21
N GLY A 282 -1.84 9.17 11.29
CA GLY A 282 -0.80 8.96 12.29
C GLY A 282 -0.04 7.63 12.12
N ALA A 283 0.13 7.19 10.87
CA ALA A 283 0.90 6.00 10.51
C ALA A 283 2.12 6.36 9.67
N PHE A 284 3.15 5.51 9.75
CA PHE A 284 4.32 5.59 8.89
C PHE A 284 4.12 4.69 7.67
N GLY A 285 3.91 5.29 6.50
CA GLY A 285 3.89 4.57 5.23
C GLY A 285 5.30 4.37 4.71
N CYS A 286 5.64 3.17 4.25
CA CYS A 286 6.94 2.90 3.63
C CYS A 286 6.84 1.88 2.49
N VAL A 287 7.89 1.82 1.67
CA VAL A 287 8.08 0.76 0.68
C VAL A 287 9.31 -0.03 1.07
N ILE A 288 9.16 -1.35 1.12
CA ILE A 288 10.24 -2.30 1.29
C ILE A 288 10.46 -2.95 -0.06
N CYS A 289 11.61 -2.69 -0.68
CA CYS A 289 11.89 -3.04 -2.07
C CYS A 289 13.24 -3.72 -2.23
N GLN A 290 13.61 -4.09 -3.46
CA GLN A 290 14.98 -4.53 -3.72
C GLN A 290 15.96 -3.42 -3.34
N GLU A 291 17.18 -3.81 -2.98
CA GLU A 291 18.29 -2.86 -2.84
C GLU A 291 18.59 -2.12 -4.14
#